data_AF-A0A2P7NQI4-F1
#
_entry.id   AF-A0A2P7NQI4-F1
#
_cell.length_a   1.000
_cell.length_b   1.000
_cell.length_c   1.000
_cell.angle_alpha   90.00
_cell.angle_beta   90.00
_cell.angle_gamma   90.00
#
_symmetry.space_group_name_H-M   'P 1'
#
loop_
_entity.id
_entity.type
_entity.pdbx_description
1 polymer ?
#
loop_
_entity_poly.entity_id
_entity_poly.type
_entity_poly.pdbx_seq_one_letter_code
_entity_poly.pdbx_strand_id
1 'polypeptide(L)'
;LEALHDWLVQTRAQTANEGGSAKALDYTLKRWVSLIRYAQTGHLPIDNNPVENIIRPIAIGKKNWLFTGSERAGQRAAAIQTLL
;
A
#
# COMPACT_ATOMS: atom_id res chain seq x y z
N LEU A 1 5.13 -19.81 7.01
CA LEU A 1 4.28 -18.61 7.20
C LEU A 1 3.47 -18.67 8.49
N GLU A 2 3.08 -19.85 8.97
CA GLU A 2 2.41 -20.02 10.28
C GLU A 2 3.20 -19.43 11.44
N ALA A 3 4.51 -19.73 11.56
CA ALA A 3 5.36 -19.15 12.59
C ALA A 3 5.38 -17.60 12.58
N LEU A 4 5.25 -16.98 11.40
CA LEU A 4 5.15 -15.53 11.27
C LEU A 4 3.77 -15.02 11.74
N HIS A 5 2.71 -15.74 11.40
CA HIS A 5 1.35 -15.41 11.87
C HIS A 5 1.28 -15.45 13.39
N ASP A 6 1.79 -16.51 14.00
CA ASP A 6 1.75 -16.69 15.45
C ASP A 6 2.58 -15.61 16.15
N TRP A 7 3.74 -15.28 15.58
CA TRP A 7 4.54 -14.16 16.05
C TRP A 7 3.78 -12.83 15.96
N LEU A 8 3.06 -12.56 14.87
CA LEU A 8 2.25 -11.34 14.72
C LEU A 8 1.12 -11.26 15.77
N VAL A 9 0.43 -12.37 16.02
CA VAL A 9 -0.64 -12.46 17.03
C VAL A 9 -0.09 -12.22 18.43
N GLN A 10 1.01 -12.88 18.79
CA GLN A 10 1.67 -12.70 20.09
C GLN A 10 2.18 -11.28 20.27
N THR A 11 2.82 -10.73 19.24
CA THR A 11 3.34 -9.36 19.26
C THR A 11 2.20 -8.36 19.42
N ARG A 12 1.06 -8.57 18.75
CA ARG A 12 -0.10 -7.69 18.88
C ARG A 12 -0.69 -7.69 20.28
N ALA A 13 -0.70 -8.84 20.96
CA ALA A 13 -1.18 -8.95 22.34
C ALA A 13 -0.30 -8.19 23.34
N GLN A 14 1.00 -8.06 23.05
CA GLN A 14 1.96 -7.35 23.89
C GLN A 14 2.14 -5.87 23.51
N THR A 15 1.60 -5.45 22.35
CA THR A 15 1.72 -4.08 21.87
C THR A 15 0.66 -3.19 22.50
N ALA A 16 1.07 -2.03 22.99
CA ALA A 16 0.16 -1.02 23.52
C ALA A 16 -0.91 -0.63 22.50
N ASN A 17 -2.15 -0.52 22.96
CA ASN A 17 -3.26 -0.15 22.09
C ASN A 17 -3.09 1.28 21.54
N GLU A 18 -3.69 1.55 20.39
CA GLU A 18 -3.75 2.86 19.71
C GLU A 18 -2.47 3.37 19.04
N GLY A 19 -1.32 2.75 19.29
CA GLY A 19 -0.05 3.07 18.65
C GLY A 19 0.01 2.71 17.15
N GLY A 20 0.93 3.34 16.42
CA GLY A 20 1.18 3.04 15.00
C GLY A 20 1.52 1.58 14.74
N SER A 21 2.29 0.96 15.64
CA SER A 21 2.63 -0.47 15.58
C SER A 21 1.40 -1.36 15.76
N ALA A 22 0.51 -1.04 16.71
CA ALA A 22 -0.73 -1.78 16.91
C ALA A 22 -1.62 -1.71 15.66
N LYS A 23 -1.76 -0.52 15.06
CA LYS A 23 -2.49 -0.33 13.80
C LYS A 23 -1.89 -1.13 12.65
N ALA A 24 -0.56 -1.16 12.53
CA ALA A 24 0.11 -1.92 11.48
C ALA A 24 -0.07 -3.44 11.65
N LEU A 25 0.04 -3.94 12.89
CA LEU A 25 -0.20 -5.34 13.22
C LEU A 25 -1.66 -5.73 12.95
N ASP A 26 -2.62 -4.92 13.39
CA ASP A 26 -4.05 -5.14 13.15
C ASP A 26 -4.38 -5.16 11.65
N TYR A 27 -3.81 -4.21 10.89
CA TYR A 27 -3.97 -4.17 9.44
C TYR A 27 -3.41 -5.42 8.76
N THR A 28 -2.22 -5.87 9.18
CA THR A 28 -1.55 -7.05 8.63
C THR A 28 -2.35 -8.31 8.92
N LEU A 29 -2.76 -8.53 10.18
CA LEU A 29 -3.56 -9.68 10.59
C LEU A 29 -4.92 -9.71 9.89
N LYS A 30 -5.61 -8.55 9.78
CA LYS A 30 -6.88 -8.44 9.05
C LYS A 30 -6.77 -8.83 7.58
N ARG A 31 -5.59 -8.65 6.97
CA ARG A 31 -5.33 -8.96 5.55
C ARG A 31 -4.49 -10.21 5.33
N TRP A 32 -4.30 -11.04 6.36
CA TRP A 32 -3.41 -12.19 6.32
C TRP A 32 -3.66 -13.11 5.12
N VAL A 33 -4.93 -13.44 4.85
CA VAL A 33 -5.32 -14.32 3.72
C VAL A 33 -4.83 -13.77 2.38
N SER A 34 -4.86 -12.45 2.18
CA SER A 34 -4.35 -11.81 0.96
C SER A 34 -2.83 -11.77 0.94
N LEU A 35 -2.20 -11.51 2.08
CA LEU A 35 -0.75 -11.41 2.22
C LEU A 35 -0.05 -12.72 1.86
N ILE A 36 -0.63 -13.88 2.20
CA ILE A 36 0.01 -15.18 1.95
C ILE A 36 -0.21 -15.75 0.54
N ARG A 37 -1.03 -15.11 -0.30
CA ARG A 37 -1.38 -15.65 -1.63
C ARG A 37 -0.18 -15.83 -2.54
N TYR A 38 0.84 -14.98 -2.44
CA TYR A 38 2.07 -15.12 -3.23
C TYR A 38 2.79 -16.45 -2.94
N ALA A 39 2.71 -16.95 -1.70
CA ALA A 39 3.33 -18.22 -1.32
C ALA A 39 2.49 -19.43 -1.73
N GLN A 40 1.20 -19.21 -2.02
CA GLN A 40 0.26 -20.25 -2.45
C GLN A 40 0.17 -20.37 -3.97
N THR A 41 0.65 -19.37 -4.71
CA THR A 41 0.49 -19.28 -6.16
C THR A 41 1.79 -18.85 -6.82
N GLY A 42 2.25 -19.58 -7.85
CA GLY A 42 3.55 -19.29 -8.49
C GLY A 42 3.57 -18.08 -9.43
N HIS A 43 2.43 -17.42 -9.65
CA HIS A 43 2.30 -16.31 -10.61
C HIS A 43 2.18 -14.94 -9.93
N LEU A 44 2.03 -14.89 -8.60
CA LEU A 44 1.98 -13.65 -7.85
C LEU A 44 3.38 -13.32 -7.31
N PRO A 45 3.91 -12.10 -7.57
CA PRO A 45 5.16 -11.68 -6.96
C PRO A 45 5.00 -11.48 -5.45
N ILE A 46 6.11 -11.65 -4.71
CA ILE A 46 6.15 -11.42 -3.26
C ILE A 46 6.01 -9.95 -2.89
N ASP A 47 6.44 -9.05 -3.78
CA ASP A 47 6.40 -7.61 -3.59
C ASP A 47 5.53 -6.91 -4.63
N ASN A 48 5.17 -5.67 -4.31
CA ASN A 48 4.43 -4.78 -5.20
C ASN A 48 5.36 -3.77 -5.90
N ASN A 49 6.68 -4.00 -5.92
CA ASN A 49 7.65 -3.05 -6.48
C ASN A 49 7.34 -2.66 -7.93
N PRO A 50 6.95 -3.58 -8.84
CA PRO A 50 6.58 -3.21 -10.19
C PRO A 50 5.40 -2.22 -10.23
N VAL A 51 4.38 -2.44 -9.40
CA VAL A 51 3.19 -1.57 -9.32
C VAL A 51 3.57 -0.21 -8.74
N GLU A 52 4.36 -0.18 -7.67
CA GLU A 52 4.84 1.07 -7.09
C GLU A 52 5.70 1.87 -8.08
N ASN A 53 6.56 1.19 -8.83
CA ASN A 53 7.39 1.80 -9.87
C ASN A 53 6.53 2.44 -10.98
N ILE A 54 5.42 1.81 -11.37
CA ILE A 54 4.49 2.33 -12.38
C ILE A 54 3.74 3.56 -11.86
N ILE A 55 3.35 3.57 -10.58
CA ILE A 55 2.59 4.70 -9.99
C ILE A 55 3.51 5.86 -9.61
N ARG A 56 4.80 5.60 -9.31
CA ARG A 56 5.76 6.59 -8.81
C ARG A 56 5.86 7.88 -9.65
N PRO A 57 5.93 7.84 -11.01
CA PRO A 57 5.97 9.06 -11.81
C PRO A 57 4.76 9.97 -11.59
N ILE A 58 3.58 9.39 -11.34
CA ILE A 58 2.35 10.14 -11.08
C ILE A 58 2.39 10.76 -9.68
N ALA A 59 2.84 10.02 -8.68
CA ALA A 59 2.99 10.52 -7.31
C ALA A 59 4.00 11.68 -7.23
N ILE A 60 5.14 11.55 -7.93
CA ILE A 60 6.16 12.62 -8.03
C ILE A 60 5.60 13.80 -8.83
N GLY A 61 4.93 13.51 -9.96
CA GLY A 61 4.30 14.50 -10.82
C GLY A 61 3.28 15.37 -10.08
N LYS A 62 2.42 14.78 -9.24
CA LYS A 62 1.44 15.51 -8.40
C LYS A 62 2.07 16.64 -7.58
N LYS A 63 3.25 16.40 -7.00
CA LYS A 63 3.99 17.41 -6.24
C LYS A 63 4.61 18.49 -7.15
N ASN A 64 5.05 18.11 -8.34
CA ASN A 64 5.72 19.02 -9.28
C ASN A 64 4.74 19.82 -10.16
N TRP A 65 3.49 19.37 -10.30
CA TRP A 65 2.44 19.99 -11.13
C TRP A 65 1.43 20.79 -10.33
N LEU A 66 1.79 21.22 -9.11
CA LEU A 66 0.92 22.03 -8.23
C LEU A 66 0.43 23.32 -8.93
N PHE A 67 1.20 23.82 -9.90
CA PHE A 67 0.81 24.96 -10.73
C PHE A 67 0.72 24.50 -12.19
N THR A 68 -0.52 24.43 -12.71
CA THR A 68 -0.76 24.10 -14.11
C THR A 68 -0.71 25.38 -14.94
N GLY A 69 0.15 25.42 -15.96
CA GLY A 69 0.22 26.57 -16.88
C GLY A 69 -1.01 26.71 -17.79
N SER A 70 -1.92 25.73 -17.76
CA SER A 70 -3.17 25.70 -18.52
C SER A 70 -4.28 25.01 -17.73
N GLU A 71 -5.41 25.70 -17.56
CA GLU A 71 -6.59 25.19 -16.88
C GLU A 71 -7.09 23.86 -17.47
N ARG A 72 -7.13 23.77 -18.81
CA ARG A 72 -7.57 22.55 -19.53
C ARG A 72 -6.67 21.36 -19.23
N ALA A 73 -5.36 21.58 -19.08
CA ALA A 73 -4.43 20.52 -18.70
C ALA A 73 -4.64 20.10 -17.24
N GLY A 74 -4.92 21.06 -16.34
CA GLY A 74 -5.24 20.79 -14.94
C GLY A 74 -6.50 19.96 -14.74
N GLN A 75 -7.60 20.29 -15.42
CA GLN A 75 -8.84 19.52 -15.35
C GLN A 75 -8.65 18.06 -15.79
N ARG A 76 -7.89 17.83 -16.87
CA ARG A 76 -7.55 16.48 -17.36
C ARG A 76 -6.69 15.71 -16.37
N ALA A 77 -5.66 16.36 -15.82
CA ALA A 77 -4.79 15.75 -14.81
C ALA A 77 -5.58 15.36 -13.56
N ALA A 78 -6.48 16.23 -13.08
CA ALA A 78 -7.34 15.94 -11.93
C ALA A 78 -8.24 14.72 -12.18
N ALA A 79 -8.92 14.66 -13.33
CA ALA A 79 -9.80 13.54 -13.67
C ALA A 79 -9.07 12.18 -13.70
N ILE A 80 -7.87 12.13 -14.29
CA ILE A 80 -7.04 10.91 -14.30
C ILE A 80 -6.60 10.55 -12.88
N GLN A 81 -6.21 11.53 -12.09
CA GLN A 81 -5.71 11.31 -10.73
C GLN A 81 -6.77 10.85 -9.73
N THR A 82 -8.06 11.09 -10.00
CA THR A 82 -9.17 10.56 -9.18
C THR A 82 -9.39 9.05 -9.38
N LEU A 83 -8.88 8.48 -10.48
CA LEU A 83 -9.01 7.04 -10.77
C LEU A 83 -7.93 6.19 -10.09
N LEU A 84 -6.94 6.83 -9.47
CA LEU A 84 -5.83 6.22 -8.74
C LEU A 84 -6.08 6.30 -7.23
#